data_AF-A0A359CUG8-F1
#
_entry.id   AF-A0A359CUG8-F1
#
_cell.length_a   1.000
_cell.length_b   1.000
_cell.length_c   1.000
_cell.angle_alpha   90.00
_cell.angle_beta   90.00
_cell.angle_gamma   90.00
#
_symmetry.space_group_name_H-M   'P 1'
#
loop_
_entity.id
_entity.type
_entity.pdbx_description
1 polymer ?
#
loop_
_entity_poly.entity_id
_entity_poly.type
_entity_poly.pdbx_seq_one_letter_code
_entity_poly.pdbx_strand_id
1 'polypeptide(L)' 'MTQILYVIAVLLIIAWLIGFFAFNAGKMIHVLLVIAFIAVLLRVIRGKKIF' A
#
# COMPACT_ATOMS: atom_id res chain seq x y z
N MET A 1 3.03 15.02 15.85
CA MET A 1 2.06 13.94 15.58
C MET A 1 1.96 13.54 14.10
N THR A 2 2.57 14.27 13.16
CA THR A 2 2.49 14.01 11.70
C THR A 2 3.45 12.94 11.17
N GLN A 3 4.48 12.58 11.95
CA GLN A 3 5.59 11.74 11.49
C GLN A 3 5.20 10.28 11.29
N ILE A 4 4.29 9.73 12.11
CA ILE A 4 3.90 8.31 12.03
C ILE A 4 3.11 8.01 10.75
N LEU A 5 2.23 8.91 10.32
CA LEU A 5 1.48 8.76 9.07
C LEU A 5 2.39 8.85 7.84
N TYR A 6 3.41 9.70 7.90
CA TYR A 6 4.41 9.80 6.85
C TYR A 6 5.26 8.53 6.73
N VAL A 7 5.78 8.03 7.86
CA VAL A 7 6.53 6.76 7.90
C VAL A 7 5.70 5.61 7.36
N ILE A 8 4.42 5.54 7.75
CA ILE A 8 3.48 4.55 7.24
C ILE A 8 3.27 4.70 5.73
N ALA A 9 3.07 5.92 5.22
CA ALA A 9 2.85 6.15 3.79
C ALA A 9 4.08 5.73 2.95
N VAL A 10 5.28 6.03 3.45
CA VAL A 10 6.53 5.62 2.82
C VAL A 10 6.69 4.09 2.84
N LEU A 11 6.44 3.44 3.98
CA LEU A 11 6.53 1.99 4.11
C LEU A 11 5.55 1.26 3.18
N LEU A 12 4.36 1.83 3.00
CA LEU A 12 3.29 1.33 2.14
C LEU A 12 3.67 1.35 0.65
N ILE A 13 4.33 2.43 0.21
CA ILE A 13 4.83 2.57 -1.17
C ILE A 13 5.96 1.58 -1.44
N ILE A 14 6.88 1.41 -0.48
CA ILE A 14 8.00 0.46 -0.58
C ILE A 14 7.50 -0.99 -0.65
N ALA A 15 6.56 -1.36 0.23
CA ALA A 15 5.96 -2.69 0.22
C ALA A 15 5.21 -2.99 -1.08
N TRP A 16 4.53 -2.00 -1.67
CA TRP A 16 3.87 -2.15 -2.97
C TRP A 16 4.87 -2.35 -4.12
N LEU A 17 5.94 -1.56 -4.17
CA LEU A 17 7.00 -1.72 -5.17
C LEU A 17 7.66 -3.10 -5.07
N ILE A 18 8.02 -3.54 -3.86
CA ILE A 18 8.61 -4.86 -3.65
C ILE A 18 7.63 -5.95 -4.10
N GLY A 19 6.35 -5.85 -3.75
CA GLY A 19 5.35 -6.82 -4.18
C GLY A 19 5.16 -6.84 -5.71
N PHE A 20 5.11 -5.68 -6.37
CA PHE A 20 4.97 -5.57 -7.81
C PHE A 20 6.14 -6.21 -8.56
N PHE A 21 7.38 -6.00 -8.11
CA PHE A 21 8.58 -6.53 -8.75
C PHE A 21 8.92 -7.98 -8.36
N ALA A 22 8.69 -8.38 -7.10
CA ALA A 22 9.02 -9.72 -6.62
C ALA A 22 8.04 -10.80 -7.13
N PHE A 23 6.79 -10.44 -7.42
CA PHE A 23 5.75 -11.39 -7.78
C PHE A 23 5.41 -11.39 -9.27
N ASN A 24 6.42 -11.61 -10.12
CA ASN A 24 6.24 -12.10 -11.49
C ASN A 24 5.77 -13.58 -11.54
N ALA A 25 5.36 -14.14 -10.39
CA ALA A 25 5.05 -15.55 -10.17
C ALA A 25 3.53 -15.76 -10.02
N GLY A 26 2.84 -15.94 -11.15
CA GLY A 26 1.52 -16.59 -11.20
C GLY A 26 0.30 -15.75 -10.78
N LYS A 27 -0.82 -16.02 -11.46
CA LYS A 27 -2.11 -15.30 -11.34
C LYS A 27 -2.67 -15.22 -9.91
N MET A 28 -2.27 -16.12 -9.02
CA MET A 28 -2.77 -16.21 -7.64
C MET A 28 -2.21 -15.09 -6.74
N ILE A 29 -0.92 -14.74 -6.89
CA ILE A 29 -0.31 -13.68 -6.07
C ILE A 29 -0.73 -12.30 -6.56
N HIS A 30 -1.05 -12.19 -7.85
CA HIS A 30 -1.58 -10.97 -8.44
C HIS A 30 -2.90 -10.52 -7.79
N VAL A 31 -3.80 -11.45 -7.46
CA VAL A 31 -5.08 -11.14 -6.79
C VAL A 31 -4.85 -10.59 -5.38
N LEU A 32 -3.95 -11.20 -4.59
CA LEU A 32 -3.59 -10.68 -3.27
C LEU A 32 -2.95 -9.28 -3.36
N LEU A 33 -2.12 -9.04 -4.38
CA LEU A 33 -1.49 -7.74 -4.64
C LEU A 33 -2.49 -6.64 -5.01
N VAL A 34 -3.49 -6.96 -5.82
CA VAL A 34 -4.57 -6.02 -6.19
C VAL A 34 -5.35 -5.60 -4.95
N ILE A 35 -5.70 -6.54 -4.07
CA ILE A 35 -6.38 -6.22 -2.80
C ILE A 35 -5.51 -5.33 -1.92
N ALA A 36 -4.21 -5.64 -1.82
CA ALA A 36 -3.26 -4.81 -1.08
C ALA A 36 -3.20 -3.39 -1.66
N PHE A 37 -3.12 -3.23 -2.99
CA PHE A 37 -3.12 -1.93 -3.65
C PHE A 37 -4.40 -1.12 -3.40
N ILE A 38 -5.58 -1.75 -3.44
CA ILE A 38 -6.85 -1.08 -3.11
C ILE A 38 -6.85 -0.62 -1.65
N ALA A 39 -6.38 -1.45 -0.72
CA ALA A 39 -6.26 -1.06 0.69
C ALA A 39 -5.29 0.13 0.89
N VAL A 40 -4.20 0.19 0.11
CA VAL A 40 -3.29 1.34 0.07
C VAL A 40 -3.99 2.59 -0.41
N LEU A 41 -4.70 2.53 -1.54
CA LEU A 41 -5.44 3.65 -2.11
C LEU A 41 -6.48 4.18 -1.13
N LEU A 42 -7.28 3.29 -0.52
CA LEU A 42 -8.27 3.64 0.48
C LEU A 42 -7.64 4.31 1.70
N ARG A 43 -6.45 3.87 2.12
CA ARG A 43 -5.73 4.47 3.25
C ARG A 43 -5.20 5.86 2.93
N VAL A 44 -4.65 6.06 1.74
CA VAL A 44 -4.15 7.37 1.28
C VAL A 44 -5.32 8.36 1.15
N ILE A 45 -6.43 7.94 0.55
CA ILE A 45 -7.63 8.78 0.40
C ILE A 45 -8.27 9.06 1.77
N ARG A 46 -8.27 8.10 2.70
CA ARG A 46 -8.73 8.32 4.09
C ARG A 46 -7.74 9.12 4.96
N GLY A 47 -6.56 9.48 4.44
CA GLY A 47 -5.47 10.13 5.14
C GLY A 47 -5.74 11.54 5.70
N LYS A 48 -6.96 12.06 5.57
CA LYS A 48 -7.43 13.26 6.26
C LYS A 48 -8.91 13.12 6.65
N LYS A 49 -9.19 12.45 7.77
CA LYS A 49 -10.20 13.01 8.69
C LYS A 49 -9.44 13.91 9.65
N ILE A 50 -9.34 15.17 9.25
CA ILE A 50 -9.01 16.27 10.14
C ILE A 50 -10.27 16.45 10.99
N PHE A 51 -10.27 15.92 12.19
CA PHE A 51 -11.21 16.30 13.24
C PHE A 51 -10.38 16.53 14.49
#